data_AF-W2D0E5-F1
#
_entry.id   AF-W2D0E5-F1
#
_cell.length_a   1.000
_cell.length_b   1.000
_cell.length_c   1.000
_cell.angle_alpha   90.00
_cell.angle_beta   90.00
_cell.angle_gamma   90.00
#
_symmetry.space_group_name_H-M   'P 1'
#
loop_
_entity.id
_entity.type
_entity.pdbx_description
1 polymer ?
#
loop_
_entity_poly.entity_id
_entity_poly.type
_entity_poly.pdbx_seq_one_letter_code
_entity_poly.pdbx_strand_id
1 'polypeptide(L)'
;SYLPEMDEYILSCDQKNQAIWHTYAVQGEFKRYDGLHLLKHALHNTVPNITKSKEITDPKTGEKATIKVRDGRAIQMADTKIEEIRQAFVSWLGRTPETFKQQLADRYNRLFNCFVRPDFDGSHQTFPGLDLKGLSFPDLYPSQKDAVWMLKTNGGGICDHEVGGGKTMIMCTAAYEMKRLGLANKPMIIGLKANVFDIADTFRKAYPNARILYPGKEDFTVKNRARIFSDIKNNDWDCVILTHDQFGAIPQSAEIQEAIMQKELDSVQENLDVLRKQGREISRSALKGLEQRKLTLTAKLRDIRDTIAERKDDVVDFKMMGIDHLFVDESHQFKNLMFNTRHDRVSGLGNPNGSQRALNLLFAIRTIQERTGKDLGATFLSGTTISNSLTELYLLFKYLRPRALEKQGIGSFDAWAAVFAKKSGDYEFSVTNEIIRKERFRTFIKLPELSAFYGEICDFRTAKDIGIDRPEKREILHHIPPTPEQEAFIGK
;
A
#
# COMPACT_ATOMS: atom_id res chain seq x y z
N SER A 1 1.23 -23.43 -15.09
CA SER A 1 2.12 -22.24 -15.16
C SER A 1 1.78 -21.28 -14.02
N TYR A 2 2.66 -20.34 -13.69
CA TYR A 2 2.43 -19.29 -12.68
C TYR A 2 2.63 -17.92 -13.32
N LEU A 3 1.73 -16.98 -13.03
CA LEU A 3 1.76 -15.59 -13.47
C LEU A 3 2.09 -14.68 -12.28
N PRO A 4 3.34 -14.21 -12.14
CA PRO A 4 3.79 -13.46 -10.96
C PRO A 4 3.03 -12.17 -10.69
N GLU A 5 2.68 -11.40 -11.73
CA GLU A 5 2.09 -10.08 -11.55
C GLU A 5 0.64 -10.11 -11.06
N MET A 6 -0.09 -11.20 -11.31
CA MET A 6 -1.41 -11.40 -10.72
C MET A 6 -1.37 -12.28 -9.50
N ASP A 7 -0.28 -13.01 -9.25
CA ASP A 7 -0.23 -14.17 -8.36
C ASP A 7 -1.14 -15.34 -8.81
N GLU A 8 -1.25 -15.56 -10.13
CA GLU A 8 -2.19 -16.54 -10.71
C GLU A 8 -1.48 -17.85 -11.10
N TYR A 9 -1.80 -18.91 -10.36
CA TYR A 9 -1.55 -20.29 -10.77
C TYR A 9 -2.57 -20.79 -11.78
N ILE A 10 -2.04 -21.48 -12.78
CA ILE A 10 -2.79 -22.16 -13.81
C ILE A 10 -2.41 -23.62 -13.78
N LEU A 11 -3.43 -24.45 -13.67
CA LEU A 11 -3.32 -25.89 -13.60
C LEU A 11 -3.84 -26.51 -14.89
N SER A 12 -3.01 -27.35 -15.49
CA SER A 12 -3.39 -28.27 -16.56
C SER A 12 -3.10 -29.69 -16.09
N CYS A 13 -3.93 -30.64 -16.51
CA CYS A 13 -3.74 -32.04 -16.19
C CYS A 13 -4.18 -32.85 -17.42
N ASP A 14 -3.25 -33.65 -17.94
CA ASP A 14 -3.48 -34.41 -19.18
C ASP A 14 -4.52 -35.52 -18.97
N GLN A 15 -4.56 -36.12 -17.77
CA GLN A 15 -5.53 -37.16 -17.41
C GLN A 15 -6.03 -36.98 -15.97
N LYS A 16 -7.33 -36.79 -15.82
CA LYS A 16 -7.99 -36.68 -14.52
C LYS A 16 -8.28 -38.07 -13.94
N ASN A 17 -7.84 -38.34 -12.71
CA ASN A 17 -8.05 -39.61 -12.00
C ASN A 17 -9.27 -39.56 -11.05
N GLN A 18 -9.55 -40.67 -10.36
CA GLN A 18 -10.67 -40.77 -9.42
C GLN A 18 -10.59 -39.77 -8.26
N ALA A 19 -9.37 -39.42 -7.81
CA ALA A 19 -9.18 -38.43 -6.77
C ALA A 19 -9.64 -37.04 -7.22
N ILE A 20 -9.30 -36.65 -8.46
CA ILE A 20 -9.73 -35.38 -9.06
C ILE A 20 -11.23 -35.38 -9.28
N TRP A 21 -11.78 -36.45 -9.86
CA TRP A 21 -13.20 -36.47 -10.18
C TRP A 21 -14.07 -36.57 -8.95
N HIS A 22 -13.73 -37.41 -7.96
CA HIS A 22 -14.64 -37.81 -6.89
C HIS A 22 -14.16 -37.43 -5.48
N THR A 23 -12.91 -37.74 -5.12
CA THR A 23 -12.43 -37.56 -3.73
C THR A 23 -12.34 -36.09 -3.33
N TYR A 24 -11.75 -35.26 -4.20
CA TYR A 24 -11.59 -33.82 -3.99
C TYR A 24 -12.57 -33.04 -4.86
N ALA A 25 -13.85 -33.42 -4.84
CA ALA A 25 -14.86 -32.73 -5.63
C ALA A 25 -16.10 -32.37 -4.80
N VAL A 26 -16.74 -31.26 -5.18
CA VAL A 26 -17.98 -30.77 -4.57
C VAL A 26 -19.02 -30.53 -5.66
N GLN A 27 -20.21 -31.08 -5.47
CA GLN A 27 -21.34 -30.85 -6.37
C GLN A 27 -22.10 -29.59 -5.91
N GLY A 28 -22.13 -28.56 -6.75
CA GLY A 28 -23.07 -27.45 -6.60
C GLY A 28 -24.33 -27.69 -7.44
N GLU A 29 -25.35 -26.84 -7.27
CA GLU A 29 -26.60 -26.94 -8.02
C GLU A 29 -26.39 -26.79 -9.54
N PHE A 30 -25.57 -25.82 -9.95
CA PHE A 30 -25.39 -25.49 -11.37
C PHE A 30 -24.18 -26.16 -12.02
N LYS A 31 -23.18 -26.57 -11.23
CA LYS A 31 -21.96 -27.21 -11.74
C LYS A 31 -21.24 -28.02 -10.66
N ARG A 32 -20.42 -28.97 -11.11
CA ARG A 32 -19.45 -29.69 -10.26
C ARG A 32 -18.13 -28.90 -10.19
N TYR A 33 -17.55 -28.86 -9.00
CA TYR A 33 -16.22 -28.31 -8.74
C TYR A 33 -15.29 -29.49 -8.49
N ASP A 34 -14.44 -29.82 -9.46
CA ASP A 34 -13.53 -30.97 -9.38
C ASP A 34 -12.24 -30.66 -8.61
N GLY A 35 -11.40 -31.67 -8.42
CA GLY A 35 -10.16 -31.55 -7.66
C GLY A 35 -9.14 -30.57 -8.24
N LEU A 36 -9.12 -30.36 -9.55
CA LEU A 36 -8.24 -29.33 -10.14
C LEU A 36 -8.79 -27.93 -9.85
N HIS A 37 -10.11 -27.76 -9.91
CA HIS A 37 -10.76 -26.51 -9.56
C HIS A 37 -10.51 -26.16 -8.09
N LEU A 38 -10.66 -27.13 -7.19
CA LEU A 38 -10.39 -26.92 -5.76
C LEU A 38 -8.89 -26.75 -5.47
N LEU A 39 -7.99 -27.46 -6.16
CA LEU A 39 -6.54 -27.25 -6.05
C LEU A 39 -6.13 -25.84 -6.48
N LYS A 40 -6.75 -25.29 -7.53
CA LYS A 40 -6.52 -23.90 -7.95
C LYS A 40 -6.87 -22.93 -6.80
N HIS A 41 -8.04 -23.11 -6.19
CA HIS A 41 -8.47 -22.32 -5.03
C HIS A 41 -7.55 -22.50 -3.81
N ALA A 42 -7.02 -23.71 -3.60
CA ALA A 42 -6.06 -24.01 -2.54
C ALA A 42 -4.76 -23.21 -2.70
N LEU A 43 -4.21 -23.14 -3.92
CA LEU A 43 -3.01 -22.36 -4.26
C LEU A 43 -3.22 -20.85 -4.12
N HIS A 44 -4.42 -20.35 -4.45
CA HIS A 44 -4.74 -18.91 -4.43
C HIS A 44 -5.23 -18.39 -3.09
N ASN A 45 -5.29 -19.24 -2.08
CA ASN A 45 -5.89 -18.92 -0.80
C ASN A 45 -7.32 -18.35 -0.92
N THR A 46 -8.17 -19.02 -1.69
CA THR A 46 -9.57 -18.63 -1.93
C THR A 46 -10.51 -19.83 -1.79
N VAL A 47 -11.82 -19.56 -1.75
CA VAL A 47 -12.87 -20.57 -1.81
C VAL A 47 -13.78 -20.26 -3.00
N PRO A 48 -14.25 -21.26 -3.76
CA PRO A 48 -15.17 -21.01 -4.88
C PRO A 48 -16.46 -20.35 -4.39
N ASN A 49 -16.98 -19.40 -5.17
CA ASN A 49 -18.30 -18.85 -4.93
C ASN A 49 -19.37 -19.79 -5.50
N ILE A 50 -19.95 -20.64 -4.64
CA ILE A 50 -21.01 -21.57 -5.02
C ILE A 50 -22.38 -20.96 -4.70
N THR A 51 -23.28 -20.94 -5.68
CA THR A 51 -24.64 -20.41 -5.55
C THR A 51 -25.68 -21.49 -5.76
N LYS A 52 -26.84 -21.30 -5.16
CA LYS A 52 -28.07 -22.07 -5.34
C LYS A 52 -29.25 -21.17 -5.69
N SER A 53 -30.29 -21.73 -6.29
CA SER A 53 -31.55 -21.03 -6.52
C SER A 53 -32.31 -20.87 -5.21
N LYS A 54 -32.91 -19.70 -4.99
CA LYS A 54 -33.86 -19.44 -3.89
C LYS A 54 -35.04 -18.67 -4.47
N GLU A 55 -36.24 -19.21 -4.24
CA GLU A 55 -37.47 -18.47 -4.51
C GLU A 55 -37.68 -17.42 -3.43
N ILE A 56 -37.96 -16.19 -3.87
CA ILE A 56 -38.37 -15.07 -3.01
C ILE A 56 -39.72 -14.60 -3.51
N THR A 57 -40.66 -14.43 -2.59
CA THR A 57 -41.94 -13.79 -2.88
C THR A 57 -41.80 -12.30 -2.62
N ASP A 58 -42.13 -11.47 -3.62
CA ASP A 58 -42.18 -10.01 -3.44
C ASP A 58 -43.28 -9.67 -2.42
N PRO A 59 -42.95 -9.02 -1.29
CA PRO A 59 -43.93 -8.70 -0.26
C PRO A 59 -44.98 -7.67 -0.69
N LYS A 60 -44.78 -6.94 -1.80
CA LYS A 60 -45.72 -5.95 -2.34
C LYS A 60 -46.59 -6.49 -3.48
N THR A 61 -46.04 -7.34 -4.35
CA THR A 61 -46.77 -7.83 -5.54
C THR A 61 -47.20 -9.30 -5.43
N GLY A 62 -46.66 -10.05 -4.46
CA GLY A 62 -46.93 -11.50 -4.32
C GLY A 62 -46.28 -12.35 -5.42
N GLU A 63 -45.55 -11.75 -6.35
CA GLU A 63 -44.87 -12.46 -7.43
C GLU A 63 -43.67 -13.24 -6.90
N LYS A 64 -43.51 -14.48 -7.37
CA LYS A 64 -42.36 -15.32 -7.05
C LYS A 64 -41.24 -15.04 -8.03
N ALA A 65 -40.12 -14.53 -7.53
CA ALA A 65 -38.89 -14.38 -8.28
C ALA A 65 -37.86 -15.41 -7.81
N THR A 66 -37.20 -16.08 -8.76
CA THR A 66 -36.06 -16.95 -8.45
C THR A 66 -34.78 -16.12 -8.51
N ILE A 67 -34.08 -16.01 -7.38
CA ILE A 67 -32.76 -15.37 -7.34
C ILE A 67 -31.66 -16.39 -7.03
N LYS A 68 -30.42 -16.06 -7.38
CA LYS A 68 -29.25 -16.85 -6.99
C LYS A 68 -28.71 -16.34 -5.67
N VAL A 69 -28.70 -17.21 -4.66
CA VAL A 69 -28.10 -16.95 -3.34
C VAL A 69 -26.88 -17.85 -3.12
N ARG A 70 -26.02 -17.52 -2.17
CA ARG A 70 -24.85 -18.35 -1.86
C ARG A 70 -25.29 -19.66 -1.20
N ASP A 71 -24.68 -20.77 -1.63
CA ASP A 71 -24.87 -22.07 -0.99
C ASP A 71 -23.81 -22.26 0.11
N GLY A 72 -24.14 -21.84 1.32
CA GLY A 72 -23.22 -21.93 2.46
C GLY A 72 -22.72 -23.36 2.73
N ARG A 73 -23.55 -24.38 2.49
CA ARG A 73 -23.19 -25.79 2.73
C ARG A 73 -22.17 -26.26 1.69
N ALA A 74 -22.42 -26.02 0.41
CA ALA A 74 -21.48 -26.40 -0.64
C ALA A 74 -20.15 -25.64 -0.52
N ILE A 75 -20.20 -24.35 -0.17
CA ILE A 75 -18.99 -23.55 0.09
C ILE A 75 -18.18 -24.15 1.25
N GLN A 76 -18.83 -24.53 2.35
CA GLN A 76 -18.16 -25.15 3.50
C GLN A 76 -17.52 -26.49 3.13
N MET A 77 -18.21 -27.34 2.37
CA MET A 77 -17.64 -28.60 1.88
C MET A 77 -16.42 -28.37 0.98
N ALA A 78 -16.47 -27.35 0.11
CA ALA A 78 -15.34 -27.00 -0.76
C ALA A 78 -14.15 -26.51 0.06
N ASP A 79 -14.38 -25.70 1.10
CA ASP A 79 -13.36 -25.22 2.01
C ASP A 79 -12.67 -26.37 2.76
N THR A 80 -13.43 -27.34 3.27
CA THR A 80 -12.88 -28.56 3.89
C THR A 80 -11.98 -29.32 2.92
N LYS A 81 -12.42 -29.53 1.67
CA LYS A 81 -11.62 -30.22 0.64
C LYS A 81 -10.36 -29.45 0.25
N ILE A 82 -10.44 -28.13 0.20
CA ILE A 82 -9.28 -27.25 -0.03
C ILE A 82 -8.25 -27.41 1.09
N GLU A 83 -8.69 -27.47 2.34
CA GLU A 83 -7.78 -27.64 3.47
C GLU A 83 -7.15 -29.05 3.50
N GLU A 84 -7.91 -30.10 3.16
CA GLU A 84 -7.36 -31.44 2.96
C GLU A 84 -6.25 -31.46 1.88
N ILE A 85 -6.45 -30.76 0.76
CA ILE A 85 -5.45 -30.63 -0.30
C ILE A 85 -4.18 -29.93 0.22
N ARG A 86 -4.32 -28.86 1.01
CA ARG A 86 -3.17 -28.15 1.59
C ARG A 86 -2.39 -29.02 2.57
N GLN A 87 -3.08 -29.78 3.42
CA GLN A 87 -2.41 -30.71 4.33
C GLN A 87 -1.70 -31.83 3.57
N ALA A 88 -2.31 -32.34 2.50
CA ALA A 88 -1.66 -33.32 1.63
C ALA A 88 -0.38 -32.75 0.98
N PHE A 89 -0.37 -31.47 0.59
CA PHE A 89 0.84 -30.80 0.09
C PHE A 89 1.94 -30.71 1.15
N VAL A 90 1.62 -30.39 2.41
CA VAL A 90 2.60 -30.38 3.51
C VAL A 90 3.17 -31.78 3.76
N SER A 91 2.31 -32.81 3.75
CA SER A 91 2.74 -34.21 3.90
C SER A 91 3.63 -34.66 2.73
N TRP A 92 3.28 -34.28 1.50
CA TRP A 92 4.10 -34.52 0.31
C TRP A 92 5.47 -33.83 0.45
N LEU A 93 5.51 -32.55 0.86
CA LEU A 93 6.75 -31.82 1.08
C LEU A 93 7.64 -32.53 2.11
N GLY A 94 7.07 -33.08 3.18
CA GLY A 94 7.80 -33.88 4.17
C GLY A 94 8.48 -35.14 3.59
N ARG A 95 7.91 -35.72 2.54
CA ARG A 95 8.43 -36.92 1.85
C ARG A 95 9.44 -36.61 0.74
N THR A 96 9.62 -35.34 0.39
CA THR A 96 10.63 -34.95 -0.62
C THR A 96 12.06 -35.20 -0.11
N PRO A 97 13.05 -35.36 -1.02
CA PRO A 97 14.44 -35.53 -0.63
C PRO A 97 14.97 -34.37 0.21
N GLU A 98 15.90 -34.65 1.11
CA GLU A 98 16.48 -33.64 2.00
C GLU A 98 17.18 -32.52 1.23
N THR A 99 17.79 -32.84 0.09
CA THR A 99 18.41 -31.87 -0.82
C THR A 99 17.42 -30.82 -1.33
N PHE A 100 16.18 -31.21 -1.64
CA PHE A 100 15.13 -30.28 -2.06
C PHE A 100 14.71 -29.37 -0.91
N LYS A 101 14.59 -29.91 0.30
CA LYS A 101 14.27 -29.13 1.51
C LYS A 101 15.35 -28.10 1.83
N GLN A 102 16.62 -28.47 1.70
CA GLN A 102 17.76 -27.55 1.85
C GLN A 102 17.71 -26.42 0.82
N GLN A 103 17.49 -26.74 -0.46
CA GLN A 103 17.35 -25.72 -1.51
C GLN A 103 16.19 -24.76 -1.23
N LEU A 104 15.08 -25.27 -0.70
CA LEU A 104 13.93 -24.46 -0.30
C LEU A 104 14.26 -23.54 0.88
N ALA A 105 14.92 -24.07 1.92
CA ALA A 105 15.36 -23.30 3.08
C ALA A 105 16.36 -22.21 2.70
N ASP A 106 17.33 -22.53 1.83
CA ASP A 106 18.30 -21.58 1.31
C ASP A 106 17.63 -20.46 0.51
N ARG A 107 16.65 -20.81 -0.32
CA ARG A 107 15.86 -19.82 -1.06
C ARG A 107 15.05 -18.94 -0.10
N TYR A 108 14.44 -19.53 0.92
CA TYR A 108 13.74 -18.78 1.96
C TYR A 108 14.66 -17.78 2.67
N ASN A 109 15.84 -18.22 3.10
CA ASN A 109 16.81 -17.38 3.77
C ASN A 109 17.28 -16.23 2.87
N ARG A 110 17.59 -16.49 1.61
CA ARG A 110 18.00 -15.43 0.66
C ARG A 110 16.91 -14.39 0.36
N LEU A 111 15.64 -14.77 0.42
CA LEU A 111 14.52 -13.89 0.05
C LEU A 111 13.92 -13.15 1.26
N PHE A 112 13.79 -13.83 2.40
CA PHE A 112 13.00 -13.34 3.54
C PHE A 112 13.82 -13.22 4.83
N ASN A 113 14.76 -14.14 5.07
CA ASN A 113 15.59 -14.16 6.28
C ASN A 113 17.06 -13.78 5.98
N CYS A 114 17.24 -12.65 5.30
CA CYS A 114 18.54 -12.10 4.93
C CYS A 114 18.77 -10.66 5.41
N PHE A 115 17.85 -10.13 6.23
CA PHE A 115 17.88 -8.75 6.68
C PHE A 115 18.21 -8.67 8.16
N VAL A 116 19.20 -7.84 8.48
CA VAL A 116 19.54 -7.44 9.85
C VAL A 116 19.42 -5.92 9.89
N ARG A 117 18.57 -5.41 10.79
CA ARG A 117 18.39 -3.96 10.96
C ARG A 117 19.71 -3.37 11.51
N PRO A 118 20.30 -2.37 10.84
CA PRO A 118 21.40 -1.62 11.42
C PRO A 118 20.96 -0.93 12.71
N ASP A 119 21.85 -0.85 13.69
CA ASP A 119 21.62 0.04 14.83
C ASP A 119 21.90 1.47 14.39
N PHE A 120 20.87 2.31 14.38
CA PHE A 120 20.97 3.69 13.89
C PHE A 120 21.30 4.64 15.04
N ASP A 121 22.40 4.40 15.76
CA ASP A 121 22.88 5.31 16.79
C ASP A 121 23.36 6.63 16.18
N GLY A 122 22.59 7.70 16.41
CA GLY A 122 22.86 9.04 15.90
C GLY A 122 23.72 9.91 16.80
N SER A 123 24.21 9.40 17.94
CA SER A 123 24.92 10.18 18.97
C SER A 123 26.20 10.86 18.47
N HIS A 124 26.86 10.23 17.50
CA HIS A 124 28.10 10.71 16.88
C HIS A 124 27.89 11.87 15.89
N GLN A 125 26.64 12.20 15.56
CA GLN A 125 26.36 13.23 14.56
C GLN A 125 26.57 14.64 15.11
N THR A 126 27.12 15.48 14.25
CA THR A 126 27.13 16.93 14.42
C THR A 126 26.13 17.56 13.46
N PHE A 127 25.54 18.70 13.84
CA PHE A 127 24.58 19.44 13.02
C PHE A 127 25.09 20.87 12.75
N PRO A 128 26.05 21.05 11.82
CA PRO A 128 26.58 22.37 11.50
C PRO A 128 25.48 23.34 11.07
N GLY A 129 25.47 24.52 11.66
CA GLY A 129 24.49 25.57 11.35
C GLY A 129 23.17 25.44 12.09
N LEU A 130 22.96 24.39 12.89
CA LEU A 130 21.79 24.26 13.75
C LEU A 130 21.87 25.28 14.91
N ASP A 131 20.91 26.21 14.94
CA ASP A 131 20.80 27.21 15.99
C ASP A 131 19.94 26.70 17.16
N LEU A 132 20.59 26.05 18.12
CA LEU A 132 19.97 25.56 19.35
C LEU A 132 19.47 26.71 20.25
N LYS A 133 20.08 27.90 20.16
CA LYS A 133 19.64 29.06 20.96
C LYS A 133 18.30 29.59 20.45
N GLY A 134 18.14 29.69 19.14
CA GLY A 134 16.87 30.10 18.50
C GLY A 134 15.71 29.13 18.74
N LEU A 135 16.02 27.86 19.06
CA LEU A 135 15.04 26.81 19.33
C LEU A 135 14.70 26.62 20.82
N SER A 136 15.38 27.32 21.73
CA SER A 136 15.14 27.28 23.18
C SER A 136 15.30 25.90 23.85
N PHE A 137 16.13 25.01 23.29
CA PHE A 137 16.48 23.73 23.93
C PHE A 137 17.99 23.45 23.79
N PRO A 138 18.60 22.67 24.72
CA PRO A 138 20.05 22.54 24.80
C PRO A 138 20.66 21.69 23.67
N ASP A 139 19.94 20.70 23.15
CA ASP A 139 20.37 19.81 22.06
C ASP A 139 19.16 19.05 21.49
N LEU A 140 19.32 18.43 20.32
CA LEU A 140 18.36 17.46 19.80
C LEU A 140 18.29 16.21 20.70
N TYR A 141 17.09 15.65 20.82
CA TYR A 141 16.91 14.39 21.55
C TYR A 141 17.64 13.24 20.84
N PRO A 142 18.16 12.24 21.58
CA PRO A 142 18.81 11.06 20.98
C PRO A 142 17.95 10.39 19.90
N SER A 143 16.65 10.21 20.15
CA SER A 143 15.70 9.64 19.18
C SER A 143 15.59 10.44 17.88
N GLN A 144 15.73 11.77 17.94
CA GLN A 144 15.74 12.61 16.74
C GLN A 144 17.05 12.42 15.95
N LYS A 145 18.18 12.32 16.66
CA LYS A 145 19.47 12.04 16.03
C LYS A 145 19.46 10.67 15.35
N ASP A 146 18.98 9.64 16.03
CA ASP A 146 18.86 8.28 15.47
C ASP A 146 18.01 8.27 14.19
N ALA A 147 16.84 8.92 14.23
CA ALA A 147 15.98 9.04 13.07
C ALA A 147 16.67 9.77 11.91
N VAL A 148 17.33 10.92 12.17
CA VAL A 148 18.07 11.64 11.14
C VAL A 148 19.22 10.79 10.56
N TRP A 149 19.89 9.99 11.38
CA TRP A 149 20.94 9.08 10.93
C TRP A 149 20.40 7.99 10.00
N MET A 150 19.29 7.35 10.38
CA MET A 150 18.60 6.38 9.54
C MET A 150 18.22 6.99 8.18
N LEU A 151 17.59 8.16 8.19
CA LEU A 151 17.12 8.81 6.95
C LEU A 151 18.28 9.14 6.00
N LYS A 152 19.41 9.62 6.53
CA LYS A 152 20.62 9.89 5.72
C LYS A 152 21.22 8.62 5.15
N THR A 153 21.37 7.58 5.97
CA THR A 153 22.01 6.32 5.59
C THR A 153 21.20 5.58 4.53
N ASN A 154 19.87 5.55 4.71
CA ASN A 154 18.97 4.85 3.82
C ASN A 154 18.59 5.67 2.57
N GLY A 155 18.67 7.00 2.64
CA GLY A 155 18.13 7.89 1.61
C GLY A 155 16.60 8.01 1.67
N GLY A 156 16.05 8.01 2.89
CA GLY A 156 14.61 8.04 3.17
C GLY A 156 14.17 6.99 4.18
N GLY A 157 12.87 6.82 4.34
CA GLY A 157 12.29 5.85 5.28
C GLY A 157 10.98 6.32 5.90
N ILE A 158 10.71 5.82 7.09
CA ILE A 158 9.49 6.07 7.85
C ILE A 158 9.90 6.50 9.27
N CYS A 159 9.43 7.66 9.70
CA CYS A 159 9.52 8.08 11.09
C CYS A 159 8.15 7.88 11.74
N ASP A 160 7.97 6.71 12.36
CA ASP A 160 6.74 6.29 13.03
C ASP A 160 6.80 6.68 14.52
N HIS A 161 6.96 7.97 14.75
CA HIS A 161 7.06 8.55 16.08
C HIS A 161 5.69 9.04 16.52
N GLU A 162 5.36 8.87 17.80
CA GLU A 162 4.10 9.38 18.34
C GLU A 162 3.95 10.91 18.15
N VAL A 163 2.71 11.43 18.20
CA VAL A 163 2.45 12.87 18.17
C VAL A 163 3.23 13.55 19.29
N GLY A 164 3.94 14.64 19.00
CA GLY A 164 4.84 15.29 19.97
C GLY A 164 6.26 14.72 20.03
N GLY A 165 6.58 13.63 19.31
CA GLY A 165 7.94 13.06 19.23
C GLY A 165 8.98 13.90 18.46
N GLY A 166 8.67 15.17 18.14
CA GLY A 166 9.60 16.07 17.46
C GLY A 166 9.82 15.81 15.96
N LYS A 167 8.84 15.20 15.28
CA LYS A 167 8.88 14.94 13.82
C LYS A 167 9.22 16.16 12.98
N THR A 168 8.74 17.36 13.35
CA THR A 168 9.07 18.61 12.66
C THR A 168 10.57 18.92 12.70
N MET A 169 11.21 18.76 13.86
CA MET A 169 12.66 18.94 13.98
C MET A 169 13.44 17.89 13.18
N ILE A 170 12.96 16.64 13.15
CA ILE A 170 13.55 15.57 12.33
C ILE A 170 13.49 15.96 10.84
N MET A 171 12.35 16.44 10.35
CA MET A 171 12.22 16.88 8.95
C MET A 171 13.19 18.01 8.60
N CYS A 172 13.20 19.09 9.40
CA CYS A 172 14.04 20.26 9.11
C CYS A 172 15.52 19.89 9.13
N THR A 173 15.94 19.15 10.17
CA THR A 173 17.33 18.72 10.36
C THR A 173 17.76 17.73 9.28
N ALA A 174 16.94 16.72 8.98
CA ALA A 174 17.26 15.74 7.94
C ALA A 174 17.33 16.39 6.56
N ALA A 175 16.38 17.26 6.20
CA ALA A 175 16.39 17.95 4.92
C ALA A 175 17.66 18.78 4.72
N TYR A 176 18.02 19.59 5.73
CA TYR A 176 19.21 20.42 5.67
C TYR A 176 20.49 19.59 5.61
N GLU A 177 20.63 18.57 6.48
CA GLU A 177 21.82 17.72 6.52
C GLU A 177 21.98 16.87 5.26
N MET A 178 20.88 16.32 4.72
CA MET A 178 20.93 15.58 3.45
C MET A 178 21.42 16.48 2.32
N LYS A 179 21.01 17.76 2.30
CA LYS A 179 21.53 18.71 1.33
C LYS A 179 23.00 19.06 1.55
N ARG A 180 23.36 19.43 2.77
CA ARG A 180 24.73 19.80 3.14
C ARG A 180 25.74 18.70 2.81
N LEU A 181 25.34 17.45 2.95
CA LEU A 181 26.17 16.27 2.66
C LEU A 181 26.09 15.81 1.19
N GLY A 182 25.30 16.47 0.34
CA GLY A 182 25.13 16.10 -1.06
C GLY A 182 24.35 14.79 -1.28
N LEU A 183 23.61 14.33 -0.28
CA LEU A 183 22.72 13.16 -0.36
C LEU A 183 21.40 13.50 -1.09
N ALA A 184 20.97 14.76 -0.99
CA ALA A 184 19.90 15.37 -1.76
C ALA A 184 20.38 16.74 -2.26
N ASN A 185 19.88 17.21 -3.39
CA ASN A 185 20.20 18.52 -3.94
C ASN A 185 19.09 19.52 -3.63
N LYS A 186 17.82 19.09 -3.67
CA LYS A 186 16.66 19.96 -3.45
C LYS A 186 15.55 19.15 -2.76
N PRO A 187 15.61 19.03 -1.43
CA PRO A 187 14.55 18.38 -0.68
C PRO A 187 13.29 19.24 -0.66
N MET A 188 12.13 18.58 -0.59
CA MET A 188 10.83 19.21 -0.44
C MET A 188 10.07 18.60 0.74
N ILE A 189 9.51 19.44 1.60
CA ILE A 189 8.61 19.06 2.68
C ILE A 189 7.18 19.38 2.25
N ILE A 190 6.29 18.40 2.38
CA ILE A 190 4.86 18.57 2.15
C ILE A 190 4.07 18.26 3.42
N GLY A 191 3.14 19.13 3.80
CA GLY A 191 2.36 18.97 5.04
C GLY A 191 0.93 19.48 4.95
N LEU A 192 0.20 19.33 6.06
CA LEU A 192 -1.14 19.91 6.17
C LEU A 192 -1.06 21.44 6.14
N LYS A 193 -2.10 22.07 5.58
CA LYS A 193 -2.19 23.53 5.50
C LYS A 193 -2.06 24.23 6.87
N ALA A 194 -2.54 23.59 7.93
CA ALA A 194 -2.40 24.12 9.29
C ALA A 194 -0.96 24.04 9.83
N ASN A 195 -0.15 23.09 9.34
CA ASN A 195 1.16 22.76 9.90
C ASN A 195 2.32 23.41 9.14
N VAL A 196 2.17 23.66 7.83
CA VAL A 196 3.29 24.13 6.98
C VAL A 196 3.90 25.45 7.43
N PHE A 197 3.12 26.34 8.03
CA PHE A 197 3.64 27.58 8.61
C PHE A 197 4.57 27.28 9.78
N ASP A 198 4.13 26.45 10.72
CA ASP A 198 4.92 26.06 11.89
C ASP A 198 6.18 25.28 11.48
N ILE A 199 6.09 24.44 10.44
CA ILE A 199 7.26 23.76 9.86
C ILE A 199 8.25 24.80 9.30
N ALA A 200 7.79 25.77 8.52
CA ALA A 200 8.65 26.79 7.93
C ALA A 200 9.27 27.71 9.00
N ASP A 201 8.51 28.11 10.01
CA ASP A 201 9.01 28.90 11.15
C ASP A 201 10.07 28.11 11.95
N THR A 202 9.79 26.84 12.24
CA THR A 202 10.75 25.94 12.91
C THR A 202 12.02 25.79 12.08
N PHE A 203 11.92 25.63 10.76
CA PHE A 203 13.08 25.51 9.87
C PHE A 203 13.93 26.78 9.92
N ARG A 204 13.31 27.98 9.83
CA ARG A 204 14.04 29.26 9.90
C ARG A 204 14.75 29.45 11.23
N LYS A 205 14.12 29.07 12.34
CA LYS A 205 14.74 29.12 13.67
C LYS A 205 15.88 28.12 13.80
N ALA A 206 15.70 26.91 13.28
CA ALA A 206 16.71 25.86 13.32
C ALA A 206 17.93 26.18 12.45
N TYR A 207 17.73 26.74 11.26
CA TYR A 207 18.79 27.08 10.32
C TYR A 207 18.57 28.47 9.73
N PRO A 208 18.95 29.55 10.43
CA PRO A 208 18.67 30.94 10.01
C PRO A 208 19.26 31.32 8.65
N ASN A 209 20.34 30.66 8.25
CA ASN A 209 21.03 30.90 6.97
C ASN A 209 20.49 30.03 5.81
N ALA A 210 19.53 29.14 6.07
CA ALA A 210 18.97 28.27 5.04
C ALA A 210 18.04 29.05 4.10
N ARG A 211 18.23 28.86 2.78
CA ARG A 211 17.35 29.38 1.74
C ARG A 211 16.13 28.49 1.62
N ILE A 212 15.05 28.86 2.30
CA ILE A 212 13.79 28.12 2.22
C ILE A 212 12.75 28.83 1.36
N LEU A 213 12.05 28.07 0.51
CA LEU A 213 10.88 28.56 -0.22
C LEU A 213 9.61 28.05 0.47
N TYR A 214 8.76 28.97 0.91
CA TYR A 214 7.45 28.69 1.47
C TYR A 214 6.44 29.70 0.91
N PRO A 215 5.67 29.35 -0.14
CA PRO A 215 4.65 30.23 -0.69
C PRO A 215 3.42 30.26 0.21
N GLY A 216 2.97 31.46 0.59
CA GLY A 216 1.73 31.64 1.33
C GLY A 216 0.50 31.22 0.50
N LYS A 217 -0.66 31.13 1.17
CA LYS A 217 -1.93 30.76 0.50
C LYS A 217 -2.27 31.73 -0.63
N GLU A 218 -2.00 33.01 -0.44
CA GLU A 218 -2.28 34.07 -1.42
C GLU A 218 -1.27 34.11 -2.57
N ASP A 219 -0.08 33.56 -2.36
CA ASP A 219 0.97 33.50 -3.38
C ASP A 219 0.70 32.37 -4.38
N PHE A 220 0.01 31.30 -3.96
CA PHE A 220 -0.23 30.10 -4.78
C PHE A 220 -1.57 30.16 -5.56
N THR A 221 -1.77 31.22 -6.33
CA THR A 221 -2.91 31.32 -7.27
C THR A 221 -2.59 30.69 -8.62
N VAL A 222 -3.61 30.42 -9.45
CA VAL A 222 -3.43 29.89 -10.82
C VAL A 222 -2.53 30.80 -11.68
N LYS A 223 -2.58 32.13 -11.45
CA LYS A 223 -1.74 33.11 -12.15
C LYS A 223 -0.28 33.07 -11.69
N ASN A 224 -0.06 32.86 -10.40
CA ASN A 224 1.27 32.95 -9.78
C ASN A 224 2.01 31.59 -9.72
N ARG A 225 1.30 30.46 -9.81
CA ARG A 225 1.90 29.12 -9.70
C ARG A 225 3.02 28.88 -10.72
N ALA A 226 2.88 29.37 -11.95
CA ALA A 226 3.88 29.19 -13.01
C ALA A 226 5.20 29.88 -12.65
N ARG A 227 5.12 31.06 -12.03
CA ARG A 227 6.28 31.77 -11.47
C ARG A 227 6.90 30.98 -10.33
N ILE A 228 6.10 30.52 -9.36
CA ILE A 228 6.61 29.73 -8.22
C ILE A 228 7.30 28.44 -8.71
N PHE A 229 6.74 27.76 -9.70
CA PHE A 229 7.34 26.56 -10.29
C PHE A 229 8.67 26.86 -10.99
N SER A 230 8.75 28.00 -11.68
CA SER A 230 9.99 28.48 -12.28
C SER A 230 11.01 28.86 -11.20
N ASP A 231 10.58 29.47 -10.11
CA ASP A 231 11.44 29.83 -8.97
C ASP A 231 11.99 28.58 -8.27
N ILE A 232 11.18 27.52 -8.13
CA ILE A 232 11.65 26.22 -7.63
C ILE A 232 12.71 25.65 -8.56
N LYS A 233 12.46 25.64 -9.89
CA LYS A 233 13.36 25.07 -10.90
C LYS A 233 14.70 25.80 -10.94
N ASN A 234 14.67 27.13 -11.07
CA ASN A 234 15.84 27.93 -11.44
C ASN A 234 16.73 28.36 -10.26
N ASN A 235 16.26 28.20 -9.03
CA ASN A 235 17.03 28.57 -7.84
C ASN A 235 17.48 27.35 -7.04
N ASP A 236 18.59 27.54 -6.32
CA ASP A 236 19.15 26.57 -5.40
C ASP A 236 18.57 26.79 -3.99
N TRP A 237 17.42 26.15 -3.73
CA TRP A 237 16.73 26.18 -2.45
C TRP A 237 17.24 25.07 -1.53
N ASP A 238 17.49 25.39 -0.27
CA ASP A 238 17.87 24.40 0.74
C ASP A 238 16.71 23.49 1.12
N CYS A 239 15.49 24.02 1.08
CA CYS A 239 14.27 23.24 1.18
C CYS A 239 13.10 23.99 0.56
N VAL A 240 12.20 23.26 -0.11
CA VAL A 240 10.90 23.78 -0.56
C VAL A 240 9.82 23.24 0.38
N ILE A 241 8.93 24.09 0.89
CA ILE A 241 7.87 23.70 1.83
C ILE A 241 6.52 24.04 1.20
N LEU A 242 5.68 23.03 1.00
CA LEU A 242 4.36 23.18 0.37
C LEU A 242 3.27 22.49 1.19
N THR A 243 2.03 22.93 1.02
CA THR A 243 0.88 22.13 1.47
C THR A 243 0.69 20.91 0.57
N HIS A 244 -0.01 19.89 1.07
CA HIS A 244 -0.42 18.75 0.25
C HIS A 244 -1.22 19.17 -0.99
N ASP A 245 -2.06 20.21 -0.88
CA ASP A 245 -2.86 20.72 -2.00
C ASP A 245 -1.99 21.45 -3.03
N GLN A 246 -1.04 22.27 -2.57
CA GLN A 246 -0.07 22.96 -3.44
C GLN A 246 0.81 21.94 -4.18
N PHE A 247 1.26 20.89 -3.49
CA PHE A 247 1.97 19.77 -4.11
C PHE A 247 1.11 19.06 -5.16
N GLY A 248 -0.17 18.78 -4.84
CA GLY A 248 -1.10 18.15 -5.79
C GLY A 248 -1.37 18.97 -7.05
N ALA A 249 -1.09 20.28 -7.02
CA ALA A 249 -1.20 21.16 -8.18
C ALA A 249 0.06 21.18 -9.06
N ILE A 250 1.16 20.54 -8.64
CA ILE A 250 2.39 20.40 -9.45
C ILE A 250 2.13 19.38 -10.57
N PRO A 251 2.35 19.74 -11.85
CA PRO A 251 2.29 18.79 -12.95
C PRO A 251 3.34 17.69 -12.77
N GLN A 252 2.93 16.43 -12.94
CA GLN A 252 3.83 15.28 -12.90
C GLN A 252 4.39 15.00 -14.30
N SER A 253 5.60 14.44 -14.38
CA SER A 253 6.22 14.09 -15.67
C SER A 253 5.34 13.11 -16.42
N ALA A 254 4.93 13.47 -17.63
CA ALA A 254 4.06 12.65 -18.47
C ALA A 254 4.76 11.36 -18.91
N GLU A 255 6.08 11.38 -19.07
CA GLU A 255 6.90 10.22 -19.39
C GLU A 255 6.87 9.17 -18.26
N ILE A 256 6.96 9.62 -17.00
CA ILE A 256 6.86 8.74 -15.83
C ILE A 256 5.45 8.17 -15.69
N GLN A 257 4.43 9.00 -15.94
CA GLN A 257 3.03 8.55 -15.95
C GLN A 257 2.81 7.48 -17.02
N GLU A 258 3.33 7.70 -18.23
CA GLU A 258 3.27 6.73 -19.33
C GLU A 258 3.97 5.44 -18.92
N ALA A 259 5.21 5.48 -18.42
CA ALA A 259 5.96 4.29 -18.05
C ALA A 259 5.22 3.44 -16.99
N ILE A 260 4.64 4.08 -15.97
CA ILE A 260 3.89 3.37 -14.92
C ILE A 260 2.60 2.77 -15.47
N MET A 261 1.83 3.55 -16.25
CA MET A 261 0.58 3.05 -16.82
C MET A 261 0.81 2.00 -17.90
N GLN A 262 1.90 2.08 -18.66
CA GLN A 262 2.28 1.11 -19.67
C GLN A 262 2.70 -0.20 -19.01
N LYS A 263 3.51 -0.17 -17.95
CA LYS A 263 3.83 -1.38 -17.16
C LYS A 263 2.56 -2.07 -16.64
N GLU A 264 1.58 -1.27 -16.19
CA GLU A 264 0.30 -1.80 -15.75
C GLU A 264 -0.57 -2.34 -16.89
N LEU A 265 -0.53 -1.73 -18.07
CA LEU A 265 -1.22 -2.21 -19.26
C LEU A 265 -0.62 -3.52 -19.77
N ASP A 266 0.71 -3.60 -19.85
CA ASP A 266 1.47 -4.79 -20.27
C ASP A 266 1.12 -5.97 -19.36
N SER A 267 1.08 -5.71 -18.05
CA SER A 267 0.57 -6.65 -17.06
C SER A 267 -0.82 -7.16 -17.40
N VAL A 268 -1.79 -6.26 -17.58
CA VAL A 268 -3.18 -6.63 -17.89
C VAL A 268 -3.26 -7.41 -19.21
N GLN A 269 -2.42 -7.07 -20.19
CA GLN A 269 -2.39 -7.73 -21.50
C GLN A 269 -1.83 -9.15 -21.41
N GLU A 270 -0.70 -9.35 -20.74
CA GLU A 270 -0.11 -10.69 -20.50
C GLU A 270 -1.14 -11.60 -19.82
N ASN A 271 -1.83 -11.07 -18.81
CA ASN A 271 -2.89 -11.78 -18.11
C ASN A 271 -4.06 -12.18 -19.02
N LEU A 272 -4.51 -11.25 -19.88
CA LEU A 272 -5.58 -11.53 -20.85
C LEU A 272 -5.16 -12.60 -21.86
N ASP A 273 -3.92 -12.56 -22.35
CA ASP A 273 -3.43 -13.52 -23.35
C ASP A 273 -3.29 -14.92 -22.76
N VAL A 274 -2.82 -15.03 -21.52
CA VAL A 274 -2.77 -16.30 -20.80
C VAL A 274 -4.17 -16.86 -20.57
N LEU A 275 -5.12 -16.02 -20.16
CA LEU A 275 -6.53 -16.42 -20.01
C LEU A 275 -7.12 -16.88 -21.35
N ARG A 276 -6.94 -16.12 -22.44
CA ARG A 276 -7.50 -16.45 -23.76
C ARG A 276 -6.96 -17.77 -24.32
N LYS A 277 -5.69 -18.09 -24.08
CA LYS A 277 -5.05 -19.34 -24.53
C LYS A 277 -5.66 -20.61 -23.94
N GLN A 278 -6.51 -20.52 -22.90
CA GLN A 278 -6.97 -21.68 -22.14
C GLN A 278 -8.45 -22.04 -22.27
N GLY A 279 -9.25 -21.26 -23.00
CA GLY A 279 -10.61 -21.65 -23.35
C GLY A 279 -11.60 -21.73 -22.18
N ARG A 280 -12.61 -22.61 -22.31
CA ARG A 280 -14.01 -22.48 -21.82
C ARG A 280 -14.28 -22.48 -20.30
N GLU A 281 -13.28 -22.58 -19.42
CA GLU A 281 -13.49 -22.66 -17.95
C GLU A 281 -13.22 -21.34 -17.19
N ILE A 282 -13.12 -20.22 -17.90
CA ILE A 282 -12.84 -18.92 -17.28
C ILE A 282 -14.12 -18.22 -16.84
N SER A 283 -14.07 -17.59 -15.66
CA SER A 283 -15.16 -16.72 -15.22
C SER A 283 -15.32 -15.55 -16.21
N ARG A 284 -16.43 -15.54 -16.97
CA ARG A 284 -16.75 -14.45 -17.92
C ARG A 284 -16.71 -13.07 -17.26
N SER A 285 -17.01 -12.97 -15.96
CA SER A 285 -16.95 -11.71 -15.22
C SER A 285 -15.51 -11.21 -15.01
N ALA A 286 -14.56 -12.11 -14.72
CA ALA A 286 -13.15 -11.76 -14.53
C ALA A 286 -12.54 -11.30 -15.86
N LEU A 287 -12.86 -11.99 -16.96
CA LEU A 287 -12.42 -11.61 -18.30
C LEU A 287 -12.97 -10.23 -18.70
N LYS A 288 -14.28 -9.99 -18.48
CA LYS A 288 -14.90 -8.68 -18.72
C LYS A 288 -14.27 -7.56 -17.87
N GLY A 289 -13.92 -7.84 -16.61
CA GLY A 289 -13.26 -6.88 -15.73
C GLY A 289 -11.86 -6.49 -16.23
N LEU A 290 -11.05 -7.46 -16.66
CA LEU A 290 -9.73 -7.21 -17.23
C LEU A 290 -9.82 -6.47 -18.58
N GLU A 291 -10.79 -6.81 -19.43
CA GLU A 291 -11.02 -6.09 -20.69
C GLU A 291 -11.43 -4.64 -20.46
N GLN A 292 -12.35 -4.39 -19.52
CA GLN A 292 -12.73 -3.03 -19.14
C GLN A 292 -11.53 -2.23 -18.64
N ARG A 293 -10.69 -2.85 -17.80
CA ARG A 293 -9.48 -2.23 -17.28
C ARG A 293 -8.48 -1.91 -18.39
N LYS A 294 -8.25 -2.84 -19.32
CA LYS A 294 -7.41 -2.62 -20.50
C LYS A 294 -7.89 -1.40 -21.27
N LEU A 295 -9.20 -1.28 -21.52
CA LEU A 295 -9.78 -0.13 -22.21
C LEU A 295 -9.52 1.18 -21.45
N THR A 296 -9.73 1.18 -20.13
CA THR A 296 -9.46 2.37 -19.29
C THR A 296 -7.99 2.78 -19.30
N LEU A 297 -7.06 1.83 -19.18
CA LEU A 297 -5.62 2.11 -19.22
C LEU A 297 -5.19 2.60 -20.62
N THR A 298 -5.69 1.97 -21.67
CA THR A 298 -5.39 2.36 -23.06
C THR A 298 -5.88 3.78 -23.36
N ALA A 299 -7.08 4.14 -22.90
CA ALA A 299 -7.60 5.50 -23.04
C ALA A 299 -6.72 6.52 -22.31
N LYS A 300 -6.37 6.26 -21.04
CA LYS A 300 -5.48 7.15 -20.27
C LYS A 300 -4.10 7.30 -20.90
N LEU A 301 -3.52 6.21 -21.40
CA LEU A 301 -2.23 6.23 -22.08
C LEU A 301 -2.27 7.07 -23.35
N ARG A 302 -3.35 6.99 -24.12
CA ARG A 302 -3.55 7.86 -25.28
C ARG A 302 -3.57 9.33 -24.84
N ASP A 303 -4.37 9.67 -23.84
CA ASP A 303 -4.45 11.06 -23.35
C ASP A 303 -3.10 11.58 -22.83
N ILE A 304 -2.28 10.72 -22.18
CA ILE A 304 -0.92 11.05 -21.76
C ILE A 304 0.00 11.26 -22.96
N ARG A 305 -0.05 10.39 -23.97
CA ARG A 305 0.75 10.51 -25.20
C ARG A 305 0.42 11.77 -25.98
N ASP A 306 -0.87 12.10 -26.06
CA ASP A 306 -1.34 13.35 -26.67
C ASP A 306 -0.77 14.55 -25.89
N THR A 307 -0.79 14.50 -24.55
CA THR A 307 -0.17 15.53 -23.69
C THR A 307 1.34 15.66 -23.93
N ILE A 308 2.05 14.55 -24.16
CA ILE A 308 3.48 14.54 -24.49
C ILE A 308 3.72 15.17 -25.86
N ALA A 309 2.89 14.83 -26.86
CA ALA A 309 3.02 15.35 -28.23
C ALA A 309 2.70 16.84 -28.34
N GLU A 310 1.71 17.32 -27.58
CA GLU A 310 1.30 18.73 -27.53
C GLU A 310 2.13 19.55 -26.52
N ARG A 311 3.09 18.91 -25.84
CA ARG A 311 3.89 19.53 -24.79
C ARG A 311 4.60 20.76 -25.32
N LYS A 312 4.31 21.91 -24.71
CA LYS A 312 5.08 23.14 -24.90
C LYS A 312 6.27 23.15 -23.92
N ASP A 313 7.43 23.58 -24.39
CA ASP A 313 8.69 23.61 -23.62
C ASP A 313 8.64 24.48 -22.35
N ASP A 314 7.63 25.35 -22.21
CA ASP A 314 7.46 26.28 -21.10
C ASP A 314 6.82 25.65 -19.84
N VAL A 315 6.23 24.46 -19.93
CA VAL A 315 5.53 23.83 -18.80
C VAL A 315 6.53 23.10 -17.88
N VAL A 316 6.80 23.70 -16.71
CA VAL A 316 7.61 23.11 -15.64
C VAL A 316 6.83 22.00 -14.92
N ASP A 317 7.37 20.78 -14.95
CA ASP A 317 6.87 19.63 -14.21
C ASP A 317 7.76 19.28 -12.99
N PHE A 318 7.31 18.31 -12.19
CA PHE A 318 8.03 17.84 -11.00
C PHE A 318 9.47 17.37 -11.31
N LYS A 319 9.68 16.71 -12.45
CA LYS A 319 11.00 16.21 -12.86
C LYS A 319 11.95 17.37 -13.16
N MET A 320 11.47 18.39 -13.86
CA MET A 320 12.23 19.61 -14.21
C MET A 320 12.55 20.49 -13.00
N MET A 321 11.73 20.47 -11.94
CA MET A 321 12.00 21.23 -10.71
C MET A 321 13.29 20.81 -9.99
N GLY A 322 13.78 19.59 -10.27
CA GLY A 322 15.01 19.06 -9.67
C GLY A 322 14.83 18.56 -8.24
N ILE A 323 13.59 18.36 -7.76
CA ILE A 323 13.32 17.78 -6.44
C ILE A 323 13.84 16.35 -6.40
N ASP A 324 14.58 16.00 -5.34
CA ASP A 324 15.21 14.69 -5.22
C ASP A 324 15.07 14.01 -3.86
N HIS A 325 14.35 14.64 -2.94
CA HIS A 325 13.86 13.97 -1.75
C HIS A 325 12.53 14.58 -1.31
N LEU A 326 11.57 13.74 -0.89
CA LEU A 326 10.28 14.19 -0.38
C LEU A 326 10.12 13.84 1.09
N PHE A 327 9.88 14.82 1.96
CA PHE A 327 9.40 14.62 3.32
C PHE A 327 7.89 14.81 3.32
N VAL A 328 7.15 13.76 3.69
CA VAL A 328 5.68 13.75 3.69
C VAL A 328 5.20 13.74 5.14
N ASP A 329 4.91 14.93 5.66
CA ASP A 329 4.20 15.09 6.93
C ASP A 329 2.75 14.63 6.78
N GLU A 330 2.23 13.99 7.82
CA GLU A 330 0.93 13.31 7.84
C GLU A 330 0.72 12.37 6.64
N SER A 331 1.71 11.51 6.40
CA SER A 331 1.74 10.55 5.30
C SER A 331 0.53 9.60 5.25
N HIS A 332 -0.15 9.38 6.37
CA HIS A 332 -1.40 8.60 6.44
C HIS A 332 -2.50 9.16 5.51
N GLN A 333 -2.46 10.43 5.12
CA GLN A 333 -3.38 11.03 4.14
C GLN A 333 -3.22 10.45 2.71
N PHE A 334 -2.11 9.75 2.44
CA PHE A 334 -1.78 9.17 1.13
C PHE A 334 -1.88 7.63 1.11
N LYS A 335 -2.52 7.04 2.12
CA LYS A 335 -2.63 5.58 2.29
C LYS A 335 -3.55 4.87 1.28
N ASN A 336 -4.42 5.61 0.59
CA ASN A 336 -5.37 5.04 -0.38
C ASN A 336 -4.76 4.96 -1.78
N LEU A 337 -3.62 4.28 -1.93
CA LEU A 337 -3.00 4.04 -3.24
C LEU A 337 -3.69 2.87 -3.95
N MET A 338 -3.79 2.96 -5.28
CA MET A 338 -4.38 1.90 -6.10
C MET A 338 -3.59 0.58 -6.00
N PHE A 339 -4.29 -0.54 -5.97
CA PHE A 339 -3.69 -1.88 -5.97
C PHE A 339 -4.61 -2.91 -6.63
N ASN A 340 -4.03 -4.04 -7.01
CA ASN A 340 -4.72 -5.12 -7.69
C ASN A 340 -4.97 -6.27 -6.74
N THR A 341 -6.18 -6.79 -6.75
CA THR A 341 -6.51 -8.01 -6.01
C THR A 341 -7.56 -8.83 -6.76
N ARG A 342 -7.40 -10.15 -6.73
CA ARG A 342 -8.40 -11.14 -7.15
C ARG A 342 -9.53 -11.30 -6.13
N HIS A 343 -9.33 -10.81 -4.91
CA HIS A 343 -10.24 -11.00 -3.80
C HIS A 343 -11.39 -9.99 -3.88
N ASP A 344 -12.36 -10.29 -4.75
CA ASP A 344 -13.63 -9.58 -4.82
C ASP A 344 -14.40 -9.83 -3.51
N ARG A 345 -14.67 -8.77 -2.74
CA ARG A 345 -15.49 -8.76 -1.50
C ARG A 345 -14.82 -9.17 -0.19
N VAL A 346 -13.49 -9.13 -0.08
CA VAL A 346 -12.85 -9.17 1.24
C VAL A 346 -13.03 -7.83 1.93
N SER A 347 -13.69 -7.83 3.09
CA SER A 347 -13.95 -6.60 3.85
C SER A 347 -12.65 -6.09 4.47
N GLY A 348 -12.42 -4.77 4.41
CA GLY A 348 -11.24 -4.13 5.01
C GLY A 348 -10.06 -3.89 4.08
N LEU A 349 -10.17 -4.22 2.78
CA LEU A 349 -9.12 -3.95 1.79
C LEU A 349 -9.05 -2.50 1.30
N GLY A 350 -10.06 -1.68 1.56
CA GLY A 350 -10.18 -0.32 1.03
C GLY A 350 -10.69 -0.30 -0.42
N ASN A 351 -10.59 0.86 -1.09
CA ASN A 351 -10.99 1.03 -2.49
C ASN A 351 -9.80 0.70 -3.41
N PRO A 352 -9.85 -0.37 -4.25
CA PRO A 352 -8.76 -0.76 -5.13
C PRO A 352 -8.37 0.31 -6.17
N ASN A 353 -9.32 1.19 -6.53
CA ASN A 353 -9.05 2.29 -7.46
C ASN A 353 -8.17 3.39 -6.86
N GLY A 354 -7.98 3.39 -5.53
CA GLY A 354 -7.20 4.39 -4.81
C GLY A 354 -7.74 5.82 -4.94
N SER A 355 -6.92 6.79 -4.54
CA SER A 355 -7.19 8.22 -4.69
C SER A 355 -6.19 8.86 -5.66
N GLN A 356 -6.66 9.88 -6.39
CA GLN A 356 -5.79 10.64 -7.29
C GLN A 356 -4.61 11.29 -6.56
N ARG A 357 -4.83 11.70 -5.30
CA ARG A 357 -3.81 12.27 -4.43
C ARG A 357 -2.69 11.27 -4.12
N ALA A 358 -3.02 10.02 -3.79
CA ALA A 358 -2.05 8.95 -3.58
C ALA A 358 -1.27 8.63 -4.87
N LEU A 359 -1.98 8.57 -6.01
CA LEU A 359 -1.34 8.33 -7.31
C LEU A 359 -0.37 9.46 -7.71
N ASN A 360 -0.73 10.72 -7.46
CA ASN A 360 0.15 11.87 -7.71
C ASN A 360 1.44 11.79 -6.89
N LEU A 361 1.35 11.41 -5.60
CA LEU A 361 2.54 11.16 -4.77
C LEU A 361 3.39 9.99 -5.32
N LEU A 362 2.76 8.92 -5.79
CA LEU A 362 3.47 7.79 -6.38
C LEU A 362 4.30 8.23 -7.59
N PHE A 363 3.75 9.06 -8.48
CA PHE A 363 4.47 9.58 -9.64
C PHE A 363 5.69 10.41 -9.26
N ALA A 364 5.56 11.27 -8.25
CA ALA A 364 6.68 12.07 -7.75
C ALA A 364 7.80 11.18 -7.16
N ILE A 365 7.42 10.21 -6.30
CA ILE A 365 8.38 9.27 -5.71
C ILE A 365 9.05 8.41 -6.78
N ARG A 366 8.30 7.94 -7.78
CA ARG A 366 8.85 7.15 -8.90
C ARG A 366 9.81 7.97 -9.76
N THR A 367 9.51 9.25 -9.99
CA THR A 367 10.44 10.16 -10.68
C THR A 367 11.78 10.23 -9.96
N ILE A 368 11.77 10.29 -8.62
CA ILE A 368 12.99 10.30 -7.81
C ILE A 368 13.72 8.96 -7.89
N GLN A 369 13.01 7.85 -7.68
CA GLN A 369 13.56 6.49 -7.69
C GLN A 369 14.14 6.07 -9.03
N GLU A 370 13.53 6.50 -10.14
CA GLU A 370 14.03 6.23 -11.49
C GLU A 370 15.34 6.97 -11.73
N ARG A 371 15.42 8.25 -11.33
CA ARG A 371 16.65 9.05 -11.46
C ARG A 371 17.79 8.49 -10.59
N THR A 372 17.51 8.08 -9.36
CA THR A 372 18.54 7.54 -8.46
C THR A 372 18.87 6.08 -8.72
N GLY A 373 17.98 5.36 -9.40
CA GLY A 373 18.10 3.92 -9.61
C GLY A 373 18.06 3.14 -8.29
N LYS A 374 17.37 3.62 -7.26
CA LYS A 374 17.30 3.01 -5.93
C LYS A 374 15.86 3.01 -5.42
N ASP A 375 15.57 2.16 -4.43
CA ASP A 375 14.39 2.30 -3.58
C ASP A 375 14.51 3.58 -2.72
N LEU A 376 13.45 3.95 -2.00
CA LEU A 376 13.35 5.16 -1.17
C LEU A 376 13.33 6.46 -1.99
N GLY A 377 13.99 7.54 -1.54
CA GLY A 377 13.82 8.89 -2.10
C GLY A 377 12.66 9.69 -1.51
N ALA A 378 12.01 9.14 -0.48
CA ALA A 378 11.01 9.83 0.32
C ALA A 378 11.08 9.39 1.79
N THR A 379 10.70 10.30 2.68
CA THR A 379 10.53 10.10 4.11
C THR A 379 9.06 10.29 4.46
N PHE A 380 8.43 9.27 5.02
CA PHE A 380 7.06 9.36 5.52
C PHE A 380 7.07 9.62 7.01
N LEU A 381 6.30 10.61 7.45
CA LEU A 381 6.17 10.95 8.86
C LEU A 381 4.70 10.92 9.25
N SER A 382 4.36 10.11 10.24
CA SER A 382 3.04 10.14 10.85
C SER A 382 3.07 9.48 12.23
N GLY A 383 2.15 9.88 13.11
CA GLY A 383 1.92 9.17 14.39
C GLY A 383 1.01 7.95 14.26
N THR A 384 0.45 7.70 13.07
CA THR A 384 -0.52 6.63 12.79
C THR A 384 -0.20 5.96 11.45
N THR A 385 1.07 5.62 11.21
CA THR A 385 1.57 5.15 9.92
C THR A 385 0.81 3.93 9.39
N ILE A 386 0.38 3.04 10.30
CA ILE A 386 -0.49 1.91 10.00
C ILE A 386 -1.70 2.02 10.92
N SER A 387 -2.88 2.29 10.35
CA SER A 387 -4.07 2.55 11.16
C SER A 387 -4.90 1.28 11.35
N ASN A 388 -5.23 0.54 10.29
CA ASN A 388 -6.24 -0.54 10.39
C ASN A 388 -6.31 -1.55 9.21
N SER A 389 -5.42 -1.50 8.22
CA SER A 389 -5.50 -2.45 7.09
C SER A 389 -4.16 -3.02 6.69
N LEU A 390 -4.13 -4.35 6.48
CA LEU A 390 -3.05 -5.07 5.81
C LEU A 390 -2.62 -4.43 4.49
N THR A 391 -3.58 -3.83 3.78
CA THR A 391 -3.32 -3.12 2.54
C THR A 391 -2.41 -1.91 2.76
N GLU A 392 -2.54 -1.17 3.87
CA GLU A 392 -1.75 0.03 4.14
C GLU A 392 -0.25 -0.30 4.20
N LEU A 393 0.12 -1.41 4.85
CA LEU A 393 1.51 -1.84 4.95
C LEU A 393 2.09 -2.26 3.59
N TYR A 394 1.34 -3.02 2.79
CA TYR A 394 1.74 -3.32 1.40
C TYR A 394 1.95 -2.04 0.59
N LEU A 395 1.05 -1.06 0.74
CA LEU A 395 1.12 0.20 -0.01
C LEU A 395 2.32 1.06 0.43
N LEU A 396 2.72 1.04 1.70
CA LEU A 396 3.97 1.67 2.15
C LEU A 396 5.17 1.09 1.41
N PHE A 397 5.28 -0.24 1.32
CA PHE A 397 6.34 -0.89 0.53
C PHE A 397 6.20 -0.60 -0.97
N LYS A 398 4.98 -0.53 -1.49
CA LYS A 398 4.75 -0.13 -2.88
C LYS A 398 5.27 1.29 -3.13
N TYR A 399 5.11 2.24 -2.22
CA TYR A 399 5.72 3.56 -2.36
C TYR A 399 7.25 3.48 -2.26
N LEU A 400 7.76 2.93 -1.16
CA LEU A 400 9.12 3.15 -0.69
C LEU A 400 10.11 2.06 -1.11
N ARG A 401 9.68 0.82 -1.34
CA ARG A 401 10.56 -0.32 -1.64
C ARG A 401 10.09 -1.22 -2.81
N PRO A 402 9.75 -0.66 -3.98
CA PRO A 402 9.26 -1.47 -5.11
C PRO A 402 10.25 -2.52 -5.59
N ARG A 403 11.56 -2.24 -5.60
CA ARG A 403 12.57 -3.20 -6.06
C ARG A 403 12.81 -4.30 -5.04
N ALA A 404 12.73 -4.00 -3.74
CA ALA A 404 12.79 -5.02 -2.70
C ALA A 404 11.61 -6.00 -2.80
N LEU A 405 10.40 -5.50 -3.07
CA LEU A 405 9.23 -6.34 -3.37
C LEU A 405 9.46 -7.21 -4.61
N GLU A 406 9.97 -6.63 -5.69
CA GLU A 406 10.28 -7.36 -6.93
C GLU A 406 11.33 -8.46 -6.71
N LYS A 407 12.38 -8.19 -5.92
CA LYS A 407 13.38 -9.20 -5.52
C LYS A 407 12.78 -10.37 -4.74
N GLN A 408 11.75 -10.12 -3.93
CA GLN A 408 11.00 -11.17 -3.22
C GLN A 408 9.99 -11.91 -4.11
N GLY A 409 9.86 -11.51 -5.38
CA GLY A 409 8.84 -12.04 -6.30
C GLY A 409 7.43 -11.53 -5.99
N ILE A 410 7.30 -10.42 -5.28
CA ILE A 410 6.03 -9.83 -4.87
C ILE A 410 5.67 -8.70 -5.85
N GLY A 411 4.85 -9.03 -6.86
CA GLY A 411 4.36 -8.06 -7.85
C GLY A 411 2.98 -7.47 -7.55
N SER A 412 2.25 -8.05 -6.61
CA SER A 412 0.84 -7.69 -6.33
C SER A 412 0.51 -7.75 -4.85
N PHE A 413 -0.64 -7.17 -4.48
CA PHE A 413 -1.16 -7.30 -3.13
C PHE A 413 -1.49 -8.74 -2.80
N ASP A 414 -2.00 -9.53 -3.75
CA ASP A 414 -2.32 -10.93 -3.53
C ASP A 414 -1.06 -11.76 -3.25
N ALA A 415 0.02 -11.55 -4.01
CA ALA A 415 1.32 -12.19 -3.77
C ALA A 415 1.85 -11.82 -2.38
N TRP A 416 1.73 -10.56 -1.98
CA TRP A 416 2.14 -10.10 -0.66
C TRP A 416 1.29 -10.75 0.45
N ALA A 417 -0.03 -10.76 0.28
CA ALA A 417 -0.96 -11.36 1.22
C ALA A 417 -0.80 -12.88 1.33
N ALA A 418 -0.44 -13.57 0.24
CA ALA A 418 -0.13 -15.00 0.27
C ALA A 418 1.10 -15.33 1.13
N VAL A 419 2.06 -14.40 1.22
CA VAL A 419 3.27 -14.56 2.04
C VAL A 419 3.03 -14.18 3.49
N PHE A 420 2.33 -13.06 3.75
CA PHE A 420 2.30 -12.39 5.05
C PHE A 420 0.93 -12.36 5.73
N ALA A 421 -0.14 -12.83 5.08
CA ALA A 421 -1.49 -12.77 5.64
C ALA A 421 -2.21 -14.12 5.61
N LYS A 422 -3.06 -14.34 6.61
CA LYS A 422 -4.02 -15.45 6.63
C LYS A 422 -5.44 -14.88 6.67
N LYS A 423 -6.29 -15.44 5.80
CA LYS A 423 -7.71 -15.12 5.79
C LYS A 423 -8.43 -15.87 6.90
N SER A 424 -9.38 -15.18 7.52
CA SER A 424 -10.39 -15.79 8.37
C SER A 424 -11.77 -15.51 7.79
N GLY A 425 -12.67 -16.48 7.89
CA GLY A 425 -14.07 -16.31 7.51
C GLY A 425 -14.93 -16.34 8.76
N ASP A 426 -15.66 -15.26 9.01
CA ASP A 426 -16.67 -15.20 10.07
C ASP A 426 -18.07 -15.15 9.45
N TYR A 427 -19.05 -15.64 10.19
CA TYR A 427 -20.45 -15.50 9.83
C TYR A 427 -21.02 -14.24 10.48
N GLU A 428 -21.59 -13.36 9.66
CA GLU A 428 -22.22 -12.11 10.10
C GLU A 428 -23.64 -12.03 9.53
N PHE A 429 -24.57 -11.39 10.26
CA PHE A 429 -25.88 -11.08 9.70
C PHE A 429 -25.76 -9.99 8.62
N SER A 430 -26.47 -10.18 7.52
CA SER A 430 -26.64 -9.17 6.47
C SER A 430 -27.63 -8.10 6.91
N VAL A 431 -27.73 -7.03 6.12
CA VAL A 431 -28.78 -6.00 6.27
C VAL A 431 -30.20 -6.59 6.14
N THR A 432 -30.31 -7.77 5.51
CA THR A 432 -31.56 -8.53 5.35
C THR A 432 -31.71 -9.68 6.37
N ASN A 433 -30.96 -9.64 7.48
CA ASN A 433 -30.93 -10.68 8.53
C ASN A 433 -30.57 -12.10 8.03
N GLU A 434 -29.87 -12.23 6.90
CA GLU A 434 -29.34 -13.51 6.44
C GLU A 434 -27.93 -13.74 6.99
N ILE A 435 -27.61 -14.96 7.40
CA ILE A 435 -26.25 -15.31 7.83
C ILE A 435 -25.35 -15.40 6.59
N ILE A 436 -24.41 -14.47 6.46
CA ILE A 436 -23.45 -14.40 5.36
C ILE A 436 -22.04 -14.63 5.91
N ARG A 437 -21.31 -15.56 5.29
CA ARG A 437 -19.86 -15.70 5.53
C ARG A 437 -19.12 -14.53 4.89
N LYS A 438 -18.43 -13.72 5.70
CA LYS A 438 -17.52 -12.66 5.24
C LYS A 438 -16.07 -13.07 5.50
N GLU A 439 -15.27 -12.97 4.44
CA GLU A 439 -13.83 -13.13 4.54
C GLU A 439 -13.17 -11.79 4.89
N ARG A 440 -12.20 -11.85 5.79
CA ARG A 440 -11.35 -10.74 6.18
C ARG A 440 -9.92 -11.23 6.27
N PHE A 441 -8.97 -10.40 5.88
CA PHE A 441 -7.61 -10.63 6.32
C PHE A 441 -7.45 -10.00 7.70
N ARG A 442 -7.33 -10.83 8.74
CA ARG A 442 -7.19 -10.36 10.14
C ARG A 442 -5.84 -10.68 10.74
N THR A 443 -5.17 -11.72 10.26
CA THR A 443 -3.98 -12.27 10.92
C THR A 443 -2.77 -12.15 10.01
N PHE A 444 -1.73 -11.51 10.51
CA PHE A 444 -0.40 -11.57 9.91
C PHE A 444 0.22 -12.94 10.21
N ILE A 445 0.88 -13.52 9.22
CA ILE A 445 1.79 -14.66 9.37
C ILE A 445 3.20 -14.19 9.03
N LYS A 446 4.22 -14.89 9.54
CA LYS A 446 5.63 -14.50 9.35
C LYS A 446 5.92 -13.07 9.84
N LEU A 447 5.41 -12.77 11.03
CA LEU A 447 5.59 -11.48 11.69
C LEU A 447 7.08 -11.11 11.86
N PRO A 448 7.99 -12.02 12.26
CA PRO A 448 9.40 -11.67 12.39
C PRO A 448 10.00 -11.12 11.09
N GLU A 449 9.73 -11.76 9.95
CA GLU A 449 10.22 -11.36 8.64
C GLU A 449 9.61 -10.03 8.19
N LEU A 450 8.31 -9.86 8.41
CA LEU A 450 7.62 -8.63 8.06
C LEU A 450 8.09 -7.45 8.94
N SER A 451 8.27 -7.68 10.24
CA SER A 451 8.81 -6.70 11.17
C SER A 451 10.25 -6.34 10.84
N ALA A 452 11.10 -7.30 10.45
CA ALA A 452 12.46 -7.02 9.98
C ALA A 452 12.44 -6.17 8.70
N PHE A 453 11.60 -6.53 7.73
CA PHE A 453 11.47 -5.82 6.46
C PHE A 453 10.93 -4.40 6.61
N TYR A 454 9.99 -4.18 7.55
CA TYR A 454 9.51 -2.85 7.94
C TYR A 454 10.58 -2.07 8.72
N GLY A 455 11.22 -2.72 9.71
CA GLY A 455 12.21 -2.10 10.59
C GLY A 455 13.47 -1.61 9.88
N GLU A 456 13.82 -2.17 8.72
CA GLU A 456 14.93 -1.70 7.89
C GLU A 456 14.75 -0.24 7.42
N ILE A 457 13.49 0.17 7.20
CA ILE A 457 13.15 1.51 6.71
C ILE A 457 12.41 2.36 7.73
N CYS A 458 12.16 1.84 8.93
CA CYS A 458 11.33 2.50 9.94
C CYS A 458 12.10 2.74 11.24
N ASP A 459 12.01 3.96 11.75
CA ASP A 459 12.31 4.27 13.15
C ASP A 459 10.98 4.51 13.89
N PHE A 460 10.67 3.58 14.79
CA PHE A 460 9.44 3.59 15.60
C PHE A 460 9.78 3.97 17.03
N ARG A 461 9.05 4.96 17.58
CA ARG A 461 9.25 5.44 18.95
C ARG A 461 7.93 5.81 19.60
N THR A 462 7.67 5.25 20.78
CA THR A 462 6.55 5.67 21.63
C THR A 462 6.92 6.88 22.48
N ALA A 463 5.93 7.59 23.02
CA ALA A 463 6.17 8.68 23.96
C ALA A 463 7.02 8.25 25.17
N LYS A 464 6.81 7.01 25.63
CA LYS A 464 7.56 6.41 26.74
C LYS A 464 9.04 6.22 26.36
N ASP A 465 9.32 5.73 25.15
CA ASP A 465 10.70 5.52 24.67
C ASP A 465 11.46 6.84 24.52
N ILE A 466 10.76 7.93 24.19
CA ILE A 466 11.34 9.27 24.03
C ILE A 466 11.51 9.98 25.40
N GLY A 467 10.85 9.48 26.45
CA GLY A 467 10.88 10.11 27.77
C GLY A 467 10.01 11.36 27.87
N ILE A 468 8.97 11.48 27.04
CA ILE A 468 8.02 12.59 27.12
C ILE A 468 7.14 12.39 28.35
N ASP A 469 7.23 13.29 29.33
CA ASP A 469 6.32 13.31 30.47
C ASP A 469 4.90 13.64 29.99
N ARG A 470 3.96 12.74 30.27
CA ARG A 470 2.55 12.88 29.88
C ARG A 470 1.66 12.51 31.06
N PRO A 471 0.56 13.25 31.27
CA PRO A 471 -0.42 12.87 32.28
C PRO A 471 -1.05 11.50 31.96
N GLU A 472 -1.44 10.77 32.99
CA GLU A 472 -2.16 9.50 32.81
C GLU A 472 -3.49 9.71 32.09
N LYS A 473 -3.72 8.90 31.06
CA LYS A 473 -4.94 8.95 30.26
C LYS A 473 -6.12 8.39 31.07
N ARG A 474 -7.13 9.22 31.34
CA ARG A 474 -8.39 8.80 31.97
C ARG A 474 -9.50 8.67 30.92
N GLU A 475 -9.80 7.45 30.50
CA GLU A 475 -10.95 7.17 29.63
C GLU A 475 -12.19 6.81 30.47
N ILE A 476 -13.29 7.52 30.22
CA ILE A 476 -14.59 7.25 30.87
C ILE A 476 -15.57 6.89 29.76
N LEU A 477 -16.07 5.65 29.77
CA LEU A 477 -17.05 5.19 28.82
C LEU A 477 -18.46 5.47 29.35
N HIS A 478 -19.20 6.34 28.68
CA HIS A 478 -20.57 6.67 29.03
C HIS A 478 -21.53 5.76 28.26
N HIS A 479 -22.15 4.80 28.96
CA HIS A 479 -23.23 4.00 28.40
C HIS A 479 -24.54 4.79 28.43
N ILE A 480 -24.94 5.32 27.28
CA ILE A 480 -26.21 6.03 27.12
C ILE A 480 -27.25 5.02 26.61
N PRO A 481 -28.34 4.78 27.36
CA PRO A 481 -29.41 3.90 26.89
C PRO A 481 -30.11 4.50 25.65
N PRO A 482 -30.62 3.66 24.73
CA PRO A 482 -31.39 4.14 23.58
C PRO A 482 -32.65 4.90 24.04
N THR A 483 -33.07 5.92 23.28
CA THR A 483 -34.34 6.62 23.54
C THR A 483 -35.54 5.74 23.19
N PRO A 484 -36.76 6.04 23.67
CA PRO A 484 -37.96 5.29 23.28
C PRO A 484 -38.20 5.25 21.76
N GLU A 485 -37.89 6.31 21.01
CA GLU A 485 -37.99 6.27 19.54
C GLU A 485 -36.90 5.38 18.92
N GLN A 486 -35.69 5.37 19.49
CA GLN A 486 -34.62 4.46 19.06
C GLN A 486 -34.96 3.02 19.39
N GLU A 487 -35.55 2.73 20.55
CA GLU A 487 -36.02 1.38 20.89
C GLU A 487 -37.14 0.92 19.93
N ALA A 488 -38.07 1.80 19.59
CA ALA A 488 -39.10 1.53 18.59
C ALA A 488 -38.52 1.30 17.18
N PHE A 489 -37.47 2.03 16.82
CA PHE A 489 -36.77 1.89 15.53
C PHE A 489 -35.85 0.67 15.45
N ILE A 490 -35.16 0.34 16.55
CA ILE A 490 -34.29 -0.84 16.70
C ILE A 490 -35.11 -2.14 16.81
N GLY A 491 -36.43 -2.01 17.04
CA GLY A 491 -37.46 -3.06 17.07
C GLY A 491 -37.02 -4.47 16.65
N LYS A 492 -37.06 -5.37 17.64
CA LYS A 492 -36.91 -6.83 17.55
C LYS A 492 -37.44 -7.47 16.27
#